data_AF-A0A8T5UUQ0-F1
#
_entry.id   AF-A0A8T5UUQ0-F1
#
_cell.length_a   1.000
_cell.length_b   1.000
_cell.length_c   1.000
_cell.angle_alpha   90.00
_cell.angle_beta   90.00
_cell.angle_gamma   90.00
#
_symmetry.space_group_name_H-M   'P 1'
#
loop_
_entity.id
_entity.type
_entity.pdbx_description
1 polymer ?
#
loop_
_entity_poly.entity_id
_entity_poly.type
_entity_poly.pdbx_seq_one_letter_code
_entity_poly.pdbx_strand_id
1 'polypeptide(L)'
;MESARLKRFDISCPKCGSGKEISVPDSLFLQKKFGTVKIKVPQGAVCNEHNFIVFISTKGQVIGYDIIDASVSLDQKEDMPGDLINLTLDEIIETFGFNCVAGFIHAKLFDYPSSIIRNEEFALDIKQLNELFDMLIPPKFQNSNAIVDEEFDSYVFPNPNYYYSTIKKEHADAYLVNNRKLVIQVPWQIQIDFEKSILSNALGKHDKNEQLKYLAQYITQFISDVEFTQNVLENVKSISEKELIKKLKEKLIVSTINKNRILLIKEFINRRISKEVGRKIKN
;
A
#
# COMPACT_ATOMS: atom_id res chain seq x y z
N MET A 1 -40.97 -5.98 -14.13
CA MET A 1 -39.68 -6.70 -14.12
C MET A 1 -38.90 -6.22 -15.34
N GLU A 2 -38.04 -5.21 -15.19
CA GLU A 2 -37.17 -4.78 -16.29
C GLU A 2 -36.10 -5.85 -16.52
N SER A 3 -36.01 -6.36 -17.76
CA SER A 3 -34.91 -7.24 -18.14
C SER A 3 -33.59 -6.49 -17.97
N ALA A 4 -32.69 -7.01 -17.14
CA ALA A 4 -31.35 -6.46 -16.99
C ALA A 4 -30.66 -6.43 -18.37
N ARG A 5 -30.41 -5.24 -18.91
CA ARG A 5 -29.64 -5.10 -20.15
C ARG A 5 -28.21 -5.58 -19.90
N LEU A 6 -27.72 -6.46 -20.76
CA LEU A 6 -26.37 -7.03 -20.68
C LEU A 6 -25.50 -6.44 -21.80
N LYS A 7 -24.32 -5.95 -21.46
CA LYS A 7 -23.25 -5.60 -22.40
C LYS A 7 -22.31 -6.77 -22.60
N ARG A 8 -21.86 -6.94 -23.83
CA ARG A 8 -20.96 -8.01 -24.24
C ARG A 8 -19.55 -7.48 -24.47
N PHE A 9 -18.56 -8.23 -24.05
CA PHE A 9 -17.15 -7.87 -24.17
C PHE A 9 -16.32 -9.06 -24.61
N ASP A 10 -15.49 -8.86 -25.63
CA ASP A 10 -14.47 -9.82 -26.03
C ASP A 10 -13.28 -9.72 -25.09
N ILE A 11 -13.00 -10.82 -24.40
CA ILE A 11 -11.97 -10.90 -23.37
C ILE A 11 -11.02 -12.04 -23.69
N SER A 12 -9.73 -11.75 -23.63
CA SER A 12 -8.68 -12.75 -23.78
C SER A 12 -8.03 -13.06 -22.44
N CYS A 13 -7.80 -14.35 -22.16
CA CYS A 13 -7.02 -14.76 -21.01
C CYS A 13 -5.58 -14.20 -21.14
N PRO A 14 -5.09 -13.43 -20.15
CA PRO A 14 -3.74 -12.87 -20.21
C PRO A 14 -2.62 -13.91 -20.12
N LYS A 15 -2.91 -15.15 -19.67
CA LYS A 15 -1.93 -16.24 -19.53
C LYS A 15 -1.80 -17.12 -20.76
N CYS A 16 -2.91 -17.57 -21.35
CA CYS A 16 -2.91 -18.52 -22.46
C CYS A 16 -3.43 -17.94 -23.78
N GLY A 17 -3.91 -16.69 -23.79
CA GLY A 17 -4.42 -16.03 -25.00
C GLY A 17 -5.78 -16.51 -25.50
N SER A 18 -6.42 -17.49 -24.84
CA SER A 18 -7.77 -17.94 -25.20
C SER A 18 -8.78 -16.79 -25.07
N GLY A 19 -9.53 -16.51 -26.13
CA GLY A 19 -10.55 -15.45 -26.17
C GLY A 19 -11.96 -16.00 -26.04
N LYS A 20 -12.83 -15.28 -25.32
CA LYS A 20 -14.26 -15.57 -25.24
C LYS A 20 -15.05 -14.30 -24.94
N GLU A 21 -16.26 -14.23 -25.48
CA GLU A 21 -17.21 -13.18 -25.16
C GLU A 21 -17.82 -13.43 -23.78
N ILE A 22 -17.82 -12.41 -22.91
CA ILE A 22 -18.56 -12.43 -21.64
C ILE A 22 -19.69 -11.39 -21.67
N SER A 23 -20.78 -11.70 -20.96
CA SER A 23 -21.91 -10.77 -20.79
C SER A 23 -21.93 -10.21 -19.37
N VAL A 24 -22.03 -8.89 -19.25
CA VAL A 24 -21.93 -8.15 -17.99
C VAL A 24 -23.12 -7.20 -17.87
N PRO A 25 -23.82 -7.14 -16.73
CA PRO A 25 -24.95 -6.23 -16.53
C PRO A 25 -24.58 -4.75 -16.73
N ASP A 26 -25.41 -4.02 -17.48
CA ASP A 26 -25.23 -2.59 -17.75
C ASP A 26 -25.24 -1.73 -16.48
N SER A 27 -25.95 -2.20 -15.45
CA SER A 27 -26.04 -1.53 -14.14
C SER A 27 -24.67 -1.30 -13.50
N LEU A 28 -23.68 -2.17 -13.76
CA LEU A 28 -22.31 -2.03 -13.24
C LEU A 28 -21.58 -0.82 -13.82
N PHE A 29 -22.02 -0.32 -14.98
CA PHE A 29 -21.43 0.84 -15.66
C PHE A 29 -22.20 2.14 -15.39
N LEU A 30 -23.48 2.05 -15.04
CA LEU A 30 -24.35 3.21 -14.83
C LEU A 30 -24.07 3.96 -13.51
N GLN A 31 -23.52 3.29 -12.50
CA GLN A 31 -23.25 3.90 -11.19
C GLN A 31 -21.98 4.78 -11.14
N LYS A 32 -21.10 4.72 -12.15
CA LYS A 32 -19.84 5.46 -12.17
C LYS A 32 -19.76 6.41 -13.37
N LYS A 33 -19.79 7.73 -13.13
CA LYS A 33 -19.66 8.76 -14.18
C LYS A 33 -18.28 8.77 -14.87
N PHE A 34 -17.23 8.29 -14.18
CA PHE A 34 -15.86 8.16 -14.68
C PHE A 34 -15.16 6.97 -14.02
N GLY A 35 -14.15 6.37 -14.68
CA GLY A 35 -13.29 5.32 -14.12
C GLY A 35 -13.41 3.95 -14.80
N THR A 36 -12.90 2.91 -14.12
CA THR A 36 -12.87 1.52 -14.57
C THR A 36 -13.74 0.61 -13.70
N VAL A 37 -14.38 -0.36 -14.32
CA VAL A 37 -15.12 -1.46 -13.70
C VAL A 37 -14.19 -2.68 -13.68
N LYS A 38 -13.94 -3.21 -12.49
CA LYS A 38 -13.14 -4.42 -12.30
C LYS A 38 -14.07 -5.62 -12.34
N ILE A 39 -13.84 -6.57 -13.24
CA ILE A 39 -14.63 -7.80 -13.34
C ILE A 39 -13.70 -8.97 -13.12
N LYS A 40 -13.98 -9.76 -12.09
CA LYS A 40 -13.26 -11.01 -11.82
C LYS A 40 -13.79 -12.09 -12.76
N VAL A 41 -12.92 -12.61 -13.60
CA VAL A 41 -13.19 -13.71 -14.55
C VAL A 41 -12.69 -15.01 -13.91
N PRO A 42 -13.61 -15.90 -13.47
CA PRO A 42 -13.20 -17.16 -12.87
C PRO A 42 -12.70 -18.16 -13.93
N GLN A 43 -11.96 -19.15 -13.46
CA GLN A 43 -11.57 -20.33 -14.23
C GLN A 43 -12.82 -20.99 -14.86
N GLY A 44 -12.71 -21.40 -16.11
CA GLY A 44 -13.80 -21.95 -16.92
C GLY A 44 -14.67 -20.90 -17.63
N ALA A 45 -14.61 -19.63 -17.21
CA ALA A 45 -15.37 -18.58 -17.88
C ALA A 45 -14.80 -18.28 -19.27
N VAL A 46 -13.49 -17.98 -19.37
CA VAL A 46 -12.79 -17.67 -20.64
C VAL A 46 -11.79 -18.76 -21.02
N CYS A 47 -11.02 -19.29 -20.07
CA CYS A 47 -10.17 -20.46 -20.27
C CYS A 47 -10.32 -21.43 -19.10
N ASN A 48 -9.99 -22.70 -19.32
CA ASN A 48 -10.27 -23.77 -18.36
C ASN A 48 -9.37 -23.78 -17.12
N GLU A 49 -8.30 -22.96 -17.09
CA GLU A 49 -7.22 -23.10 -16.11
C GLU A 49 -6.96 -21.83 -15.28
N HIS A 50 -7.31 -20.64 -15.77
CA HIS A 50 -6.82 -19.39 -15.18
C HIS A 50 -7.93 -18.48 -14.66
N ASN A 51 -7.72 -17.94 -13.45
CA ASN A 51 -8.48 -16.83 -12.89
C ASN A 51 -7.75 -15.51 -13.21
N PHE A 52 -8.50 -14.47 -13.58
CA PHE A 52 -7.94 -13.15 -13.84
C PHE A 52 -8.99 -12.06 -13.63
N ILE A 53 -8.57 -10.82 -13.53
CA ILE A 53 -9.45 -9.65 -13.47
C ILE A 53 -9.31 -8.90 -14.79
N VAL A 54 -10.42 -8.46 -15.36
CA VAL A 54 -10.43 -7.52 -16.49
C VAL A 54 -10.82 -6.14 -16.00
N PHE A 55 -10.17 -5.10 -16.52
CA PHE A 55 -10.54 -3.72 -16.30
C PHE A 55 -11.28 -3.20 -17.54
N ILE A 56 -12.54 -2.84 -17.39
CA ILE A 56 -13.35 -2.29 -18.47
C ILE A 56 -13.66 -0.83 -18.16
N SER A 57 -13.43 0.07 -19.11
CA SER A 57 -13.77 1.48 -18.98
C SER A 57 -15.28 1.65 -18.86
N THR A 58 -15.72 2.72 -18.22
CA THR A 58 -17.13 3.16 -18.24
C THR A 58 -17.66 3.40 -19.67
N LYS A 59 -16.77 3.59 -20.66
CA LYS A 59 -17.06 3.69 -22.09
C LYS A 59 -17.11 2.33 -22.81
N GLY A 60 -16.93 1.21 -22.11
CA GLY A 60 -17.01 -0.15 -22.64
C GLY A 60 -15.76 -0.64 -23.36
N GLN A 61 -14.59 -0.07 -23.08
CA GLN A 61 -13.31 -0.52 -23.65
C GLN A 61 -12.54 -1.34 -22.62
N VAL A 62 -11.99 -2.49 -23.01
CA VAL A 62 -11.07 -3.24 -22.16
C VAL A 62 -9.76 -2.44 -22.05
N ILE A 63 -9.43 -2.02 -20.83
CA ILE A 63 -8.24 -1.22 -20.52
C ILE A 63 -7.05 -2.11 -20.19
N GLY A 64 -7.29 -3.30 -19.62
CA GLY A 64 -6.22 -4.21 -19.27
C GLY A 64 -6.71 -5.42 -18.48
N TYR A 65 -5.76 -6.26 -18.10
CA TYR A 65 -5.98 -7.51 -17.38
C TYR A 65 -5.06 -7.57 -16.16
N ASP A 66 -5.52 -8.21 -15.08
CA ASP A 66 -4.71 -8.59 -13.93
C ASP A 66 -4.77 -10.10 -13.75
N ILE A 67 -3.64 -10.74 -13.57
CA ILE A 67 -3.59 -12.18 -13.36
C ILE A 67 -3.83 -12.45 -11.87
N ILE A 68 -4.79 -13.31 -11.55
CA ILE A 68 -4.93 -13.80 -10.18
C ILE A 68 -4.03 -15.02 -10.09
N ASP A 69 -2.75 -14.81 -9.78
CA ASP A 69 -1.87 -15.90 -9.34
C ASP A 69 -2.23 -16.27 -7.91
N ALA A 70 -3.35 -16.98 -7.77
CA ALA A 70 -3.67 -17.74 -6.57
C ALA A 70 -2.88 -19.06 -6.59
N SER A 71 -1.56 -18.95 -6.55
CA SER A 71 -0.69 -19.98 -5.99
C SER A 71 0.46 -19.31 -5.24
N VAL A 72 0.14 -18.30 -4.44
CA VAL A 72 0.83 -18.15 -3.16
C VAL A 72 0.14 -19.19 -2.28
N SER A 73 0.81 -20.32 -2.06
CA SER A 73 0.35 -21.32 -1.11
C SER A 73 0.03 -20.61 0.21
N LEU A 74 -1.25 -20.62 0.59
CA LEU A 74 -1.70 -20.25 1.94
C LEU A 74 -1.08 -21.14 3.04
N ASP A 75 -0.25 -22.11 2.65
CA ASP A 75 0.42 -23.08 3.52
C ASP A 75 1.74 -22.60 4.14
N GLN A 76 2.19 -21.38 3.86
CA GLN A 76 3.14 -20.75 4.78
C GLN A 76 2.35 -20.15 5.95
N LYS A 77 2.01 -21.02 6.90
CA LYS A 77 1.79 -20.64 8.30
C LYS A 77 3.10 -20.05 8.83
N GLU A 78 3.41 -18.82 8.48
CA GLU A 78 4.03 -17.95 9.47
C GLU A 78 2.90 -17.63 10.44
N ASP A 79 2.87 -18.38 11.54
CA ASP A 79 2.01 -18.06 12.67
C ASP A 79 2.35 -16.62 13.08
N MET A 80 1.53 -15.65 12.68
CA MET A 80 1.46 -14.38 13.41
C MET A 80 1.30 -14.76 14.88
N PRO A 81 2.13 -14.23 15.80
CA PRO A 81 2.08 -14.61 17.20
C PRO A 81 0.63 -14.61 17.67
N GLY A 82 0.16 -15.81 18.00
CA GLY A 82 -1.15 -16.04 18.58
C GLY A 82 -1.16 -15.31 19.91
N ASP A 83 -2.18 -14.47 20.07
CA ASP A 83 -2.35 -13.48 21.14
C ASP A 83 -1.46 -12.24 20.98
N LEU A 84 -2.06 -11.04 20.85
CA LEU A 84 -1.72 -9.84 21.67
C LEU A 84 -2.18 -8.45 21.18
N ILE A 85 -2.94 -8.26 20.09
CA ILE A 85 -3.42 -6.89 19.75
C ILE A 85 -4.93 -6.86 19.51
N ASN A 86 -5.67 -6.27 20.46
CA ASN A 86 -7.10 -6.00 20.35
C ASN A 86 -7.43 -4.87 19.37
N LEU A 87 -6.41 -4.20 18.83
CA LEU A 87 -6.57 -3.06 17.94
C LEU A 87 -6.74 -3.52 16.49
N THR A 88 -7.84 -3.13 15.88
CA THR A 88 -8.21 -3.52 14.52
C THR A 88 -7.97 -2.38 13.54
N LEU A 89 -7.75 -2.70 12.26
CA LEU A 89 -7.46 -1.70 11.23
C LEU A 89 -8.58 -0.65 11.13
N ASP A 90 -9.84 -1.07 11.24
CA ASP A 90 -11.01 -0.19 11.26
C ASP A 90 -10.94 0.82 12.41
N GLU A 91 -10.63 0.38 13.63
CA GLU A 91 -10.54 1.26 14.81
C GLU A 91 -9.42 2.30 14.66
N ILE A 92 -8.30 1.92 14.05
CA ILE A 92 -7.18 2.84 13.78
C ILE A 92 -7.60 3.89 12.74
N ILE A 93 -8.35 3.49 11.72
CA ILE A 93 -8.82 4.42 10.68
C ILE A 93 -9.93 5.34 11.20
N GLU A 94 -10.87 4.83 11.97
CA GLU A 94 -11.89 5.65 12.64
C GLU A 94 -11.24 6.66 13.59
N THR A 95 -10.15 6.24 14.23
CA THR A 95 -9.35 7.08 15.08
C THR A 95 -8.61 8.16 14.32
N PHE A 96 -7.67 7.81 13.44
CA PHE A 96 -6.72 8.76 12.86
C PHE A 96 -7.13 9.28 11.48
N GLY A 97 -8.07 8.60 10.82
CA GLY A 97 -8.41 8.82 9.43
C GLY A 97 -7.46 8.11 8.47
N PHE A 98 -8.02 7.72 7.32
CA PHE A 98 -7.34 6.89 6.30
C PHE A 98 -5.97 7.44 5.87
N ASN A 99 -5.86 8.75 5.63
CA ASN A 99 -4.60 9.36 5.19
C ASN A 99 -3.52 9.34 6.27
N CYS A 100 -3.91 9.43 7.54
CA CYS A 100 -2.97 9.36 8.65
C CYS A 100 -2.40 7.96 8.79
N VAL A 101 -3.27 6.94 8.72
CA VAL A 101 -2.87 5.53 8.76
C VAL A 101 -1.93 5.18 7.60
N ALA A 102 -2.25 5.62 6.37
CA ALA A 102 -1.36 5.44 5.23
C ALA A 102 0.01 6.12 5.44
N GLY A 103 0.02 7.31 6.07
CA GLY A 103 1.24 8.01 6.44
C GLY A 103 2.06 7.28 7.52
N PHE A 104 1.42 6.70 8.53
CA PHE A 104 2.10 5.90 9.54
C PHE A 104 2.71 4.63 8.96
N ILE A 105 1.98 3.92 8.09
CA ILE A 105 2.52 2.76 7.37
C ILE A 105 3.76 3.18 6.57
N HIS A 106 3.69 4.29 5.85
CA HIS A 106 4.83 4.79 5.08
C HIS A 106 6.01 5.17 5.99
N ALA A 107 5.76 5.92 7.06
CA ALA A 107 6.79 6.34 8.01
C ALA A 107 7.50 5.13 8.61
N LYS A 108 6.73 4.15 9.10
CA LYS A 108 7.25 2.90 9.64
C LYS A 108 7.99 2.08 8.60
N LEU A 109 7.45 1.89 7.41
CA LEU A 109 8.11 1.09 6.37
C LEU A 109 9.47 1.70 5.94
N PHE A 110 9.54 3.02 5.79
CA PHE A 110 10.71 3.76 5.29
C PHE A 110 11.59 4.39 6.38
N ASP A 111 11.36 4.05 7.65
CA ASP A 111 12.11 4.53 8.83
C ASP A 111 12.03 6.03 9.11
N TYR A 112 10.98 6.73 8.69
CA TYR A 112 10.84 8.14 9.03
C TYR A 112 10.45 8.30 10.50
N PRO A 113 11.04 9.28 11.22
CA PRO A 113 10.50 9.71 12.51
C PRO A 113 9.03 10.07 12.35
N SER A 114 8.21 9.74 13.34
CA SER A 114 6.79 10.08 13.31
C SER A 114 6.29 10.41 14.71
N SER A 115 5.45 11.44 14.80
CA SER A 115 4.89 11.89 16.07
C SER A 115 3.40 12.20 15.96
N ILE A 116 2.66 11.88 17.02
CA ILE A 116 1.29 12.32 17.25
C ILE A 116 1.33 13.41 18.31
N ILE A 117 0.85 14.60 17.95
CA ILE A 117 0.92 15.78 18.79
C ILE A 117 -0.45 16.01 19.42
N ARG A 118 -0.57 15.82 20.74
CA ARG A 118 -1.84 15.93 21.46
C ARG A 118 -1.77 16.91 22.62
N ASN A 119 -2.93 17.45 22.99
CA ASN A 119 -3.12 18.30 24.17
C ASN A 119 -4.14 17.73 25.15
N GLU A 120 -4.69 16.57 24.83
CA GLU A 120 -5.70 15.84 25.59
C GLU A 120 -5.31 14.35 25.54
N GLU A 121 -5.76 13.58 26.51
CA GLU A 121 -5.57 12.13 26.48
C GLU A 121 -6.31 11.51 25.29
N PHE A 122 -5.64 10.58 24.62
CA PHE A 122 -6.22 9.82 23.52
C PHE A 122 -6.52 8.39 23.99
N ALA A 123 -7.69 7.84 23.62
CA ALA A 123 -8.15 6.54 24.11
C ALA A 123 -7.33 5.33 23.59
N LEU A 124 -6.51 5.53 22.56
CA LEU A 124 -5.72 4.47 21.92
C LEU A 124 -4.28 4.49 22.44
N ASP A 125 -3.82 3.33 22.87
CA ASP A 125 -2.46 3.12 23.35
C ASP A 125 -1.45 3.14 22.18
N ILE A 126 -0.59 4.16 22.17
CA ILE A 126 0.45 4.35 21.15
C ILE A 126 1.45 3.18 21.13
N LYS A 127 1.61 2.47 22.25
CA LYS A 127 2.44 1.26 22.28
C LYS A 127 1.79 0.14 21.47
N GLN A 128 0.49 -0.11 21.65
CA GLN A 128 -0.26 -1.09 20.85
C GLN A 128 -0.27 -0.73 19.37
N LEU A 129 -0.33 0.57 19.05
CA LEU A 129 -0.23 1.05 17.67
C LEU A 129 1.13 0.70 17.04
N ASN A 130 2.21 0.94 17.77
CA ASN A 130 3.56 0.61 17.32
C ASN A 130 3.73 -0.90 17.13
N GLU A 131 3.30 -1.70 18.11
CA GLU A 131 3.32 -3.16 18.04
C GLU A 131 2.55 -3.67 16.81
N LEU A 132 1.38 -3.09 16.52
CA LEU A 132 0.60 -3.46 15.34
C LEU A 132 1.34 -3.18 14.04
N PHE A 133 1.93 -2.00 13.88
CA PHE A 133 2.68 -1.69 12.66
C PHE A 133 3.97 -2.51 12.53
N ASP A 134 4.64 -2.82 13.64
CA ASP A 134 5.85 -3.63 13.62
C ASP A 134 5.53 -5.09 13.21
N MET A 135 4.36 -5.64 13.58
CA MET A 135 3.92 -6.95 13.09
C MET A 135 3.66 -6.99 11.56
N LEU A 136 3.34 -5.86 10.94
CA LEU A 136 3.12 -5.80 9.48
C LEU A 136 4.43 -5.83 8.68
N ILE A 137 5.56 -5.61 9.35
CA ILE A 137 6.87 -5.47 8.71
C ILE A 137 7.72 -6.71 9.03
N PRO A 138 8.44 -7.29 8.05
CA PRO A 138 9.34 -8.41 8.28
C PRO A 138 10.40 -8.12 9.37
N PRO A 139 10.81 -9.11 10.19
CA PRO A 139 11.69 -8.93 11.34
C PRO A 139 12.99 -8.15 11.09
N LYS A 140 13.58 -8.31 9.90
CA LYS A 140 14.81 -7.60 9.49
C LYS A 140 14.64 -6.07 9.46
N PHE A 141 13.42 -5.58 9.32
CA PHE A 141 13.09 -4.15 9.24
C PHE A 141 12.18 -3.68 10.38
N GLN A 142 11.91 -4.52 11.38
CA GLN A 142 11.18 -4.18 12.60
C GLN A 142 12.01 -3.24 13.50
N ASN A 143 11.36 -2.65 14.51
CA ASN A 143 11.96 -1.72 15.49
C ASN A 143 12.55 -0.45 14.87
N SER A 144 12.00 -0.08 13.72
CA SER A 144 12.18 1.24 13.12
C SER A 144 11.53 2.33 13.94
N ASN A 145 11.89 3.59 13.64
CA ASN A 145 11.43 4.78 14.35
C ASN A 145 9.98 4.62 14.85
N ALA A 146 9.83 4.54 16.17
CA ALA A 146 8.54 4.41 16.81
C ALA A 146 7.72 5.69 16.60
N ILE A 147 6.39 5.54 16.53
CA ILE A 147 5.48 6.66 16.62
C ILE A 147 5.60 7.21 18.04
N VAL A 148 6.05 8.45 18.15
CA VAL A 148 6.21 9.15 19.42
C VAL A 148 4.90 9.87 19.77
N ASP A 149 4.50 9.75 21.03
CA ASP A 149 3.40 10.54 21.58
C ASP A 149 3.95 11.84 22.17
N GLU A 150 3.59 12.97 21.58
CA GLU A 150 4.07 14.29 22.00
C GLU A 150 2.92 15.09 22.58
N GLU A 151 2.91 15.17 23.91
CA GLU A 151 1.90 15.94 24.65
C GLU A 151 2.35 17.39 24.86
N PHE A 152 1.44 18.34 24.62
CA PHE A 152 1.67 19.74 24.93
C PHE A 152 0.58 20.31 25.83
N ASP A 153 1.00 21.13 26.78
CA ASP A 153 0.09 21.78 27.70
C ASP A 153 -0.61 22.97 27.03
N SER A 154 -1.94 22.87 26.89
CA SER A 154 -2.77 23.93 26.31
C SER A 154 -2.84 25.20 27.17
N TYR A 155 -2.54 25.13 28.47
CA TYR A 155 -2.41 26.30 29.35
C TYR A 155 -1.13 27.07 29.07
N VAL A 156 -0.03 26.37 28.75
CA VAL A 156 1.25 26.98 28.37
C VAL A 156 1.21 27.49 26.92
N PHE A 157 0.54 26.74 26.03
CA PHE A 157 0.38 27.08 24.62
C PHE A 157 -1.10 27.31 24.28
N PRO A 158 -1.69 28.45 24.70
CA PRO A 158 -3.10 28.75 24.45
C PRO A 158 -3.43 28.93 22.95
N ASN A 159 -2.41 29.14 22.11
CA ASN A 159 -2.53 29.07 20.66
C ASN A 159 -1.81 27.81 20.13
N PRO A 160 -2.52 26.70 19.86
CA PRO A 160 -1.95 25.48 19.34
C PRO A 160 -1.17 25.66 18.03
N ASN A 161 -1.54 26.65 17.20
CA ASN A 161 -0.84 26.89 15.94
C ASN A 161 0.60 27.38 16.14
N TYR A 162 0.86 28.08 17.24
CA TYR A 162 2.22 28.47 17.60
C TYR A 162 3.07 27.23 17.90
N TYR A 163 2.55 26.34 18.75
CA TYR A 163 3.21 25.07 19.07
C TYR A 163 3.44 24.21 17.81
N TYR A 164 2.42 24.06 16.96
CA TYR A 164 2.56 23.35 15.68
C TYR A 164 3.61 23.96 14.76
N SER A 165 3.84 25.27 14.83
CA SER A 165 4.88 25.92 14.02
C SER A 165 6.29 25.65 14.56
N THR A 166 6.43 25.55 15.89
CA THR A 166 7.68 25.22 16.56
C THR A 166 8.08 23.77 16.30
N ILE A 167 7.17 22.83 16.55
CA ILE A 167 7.44 21.39 16.40
C ILE A 167 7.74 21.00 14.95
N LYS A 168 7.09 21.65 13.96
CA LYS A 168 7.43 21.47 12.53
C LYS A 168 8.87 21.86 12.20
N LYS A 169 9.41 22.87 12.88
CA LYS A 169 10.81 23.30 12.67
C LYS A 169 11.78 22.37 13.37
N GLU A 170 11.46 21.94 14.60
CA GLU A 170 12.30 21.04 15.40
C GLU A 170 12.37 19.65 14.77
N HIS A 171 11.26 19.16 14.22
CA HIS A 171 11.14 17.84 13.64
C HIS A 171 10.93 17.90 12.13
N ALA A 172 11.69 18.71 11.41
CA ALA A 172 11.49 18.96 9.97
C ALA A 172 11.53 17.70 9.07
N ASP A 173 12.16 16.63 9.54
CA ASP A 173 12.29 15.33 8.88
C ASP A 173 11.31 14.27 9.42
N ALA A 174 10.35 14.66 10.25
CA ALA A 174 9.33 13.78 10.82
C ALA A 174 7.97 13.92 10.14
N TYR A 175 7.22 12.82 10.18
CA TYR A 175 5.80 12.77 9.89
C TYR A 175 5.00 13.20 11.12
N LEU A 176 4.20 14.26 11.00
CA LEU A 176 3.51 14.85 12.16
C LEU A 176 2.00 14.85 11.95
N VAL A 177 1.28 14.34 12.94
CA VAL A 177 -0.19 14.38 13.04
C VAL A 177 -0.59 15.19 14.27
N ASN A 178 -1.55 16.09 14.14
CA ASN A 178 -2.03 16.89 15.28
C ASN A 178 -3.20 16.23 16.03
N ASN A 179 -3.62 16.85 17.12
CA ASN A 179 -4.74 16.45 17.97
C ASN A 179 -6.08 16.34 17.21
N ARG A 180 -6.25 17.08 16.11
CA ARG A 180 -7.41 16.99 15.20
C ARG A 180 -7.30 15.84 14.21
N LYS A 181 -6.29 14.97 14.35
CA LYS A 181 -6.00 13.83 13.47
C LYS A 181 -5.76 14.28 12.03
N LEU A 182 -5.15 15.45 11.87
CA LEU A 182 -4.74 15.98 10.57
C LEU A 182 -3.24 15.85 10.41
N VAL A 183 -2.84 15.45 9.20
CA VAL A 183 -1.44 15.51 8.80
C VAL A 183 -1.01 16.98 8.71
N ILE A 184 -0.04 17.36 9.52
CA ILE A 184 0.50 18.72 9.52
C ILE A 184 1.89 18.82 8.89
N GLN A 185 2.59 17.69 8.72
CA GLN A 185 3.88 17.61 8.06
C GLN A 185 4.14 16.21 7.47
N VAL A 186 4.80 16.17 6.30
CA VAL A 186 5.33 14.97 5.66
C VAL A 186 6.80 15.19 5.29
N PRO A 187 7.72 14.28 5.64
CA PRO A 187 9.15 14.44 5.36
C PRO A 187 9.60 13.86 4.01
N TRP A 188 8.68 13.21 3.30
CA TRP A 188 8.93 12.60 1.99
C TRP A 188 8.30 13.43 0.86
N GLN A 189 8.86 13.28 -0.35
CA GLN A 189 8.35 13.92 -1.57
C GLN A 189 7.54 12.94 -2.45
N ILE A 190 7.68 11.64 -2.19
CA ILE A 190 7.00 10.59 -2.95
C ILE A 190 5.52 10.48 -2.55
N GLN A 191 4.67 10.12 -3.51
CA GLN A 191 3.26 9.87 -3.22
C GLN A 191 3.09 8.51 -2.52
N ILE A 192 2.25 8.47 -1.49
CA ILE A 192 1.92 7.26 -0.71
C ILE A 192 0.78 6.44 -1.32
N ASP A 193 0.72 6.39 -2.65
CA ASP A 193 -0.36 5.70 -3.38
C ASP A 193 -0.31 4.19 -3.16
N PHE A 194 0.88 3.63 -2.92
CA PHE A 194 1.04 2.22 -2.57
C PHE A 194 0.37 1.92 -1.24
N GLU A 195 0.68 2.68 -0.19
CA GLU A 195 0.12 2.53 1.15
C GLU A 195 -1.40 2.70 1.12
N LYS A 196 -1.89 3.73 0.42
CA LYS A 196 -3.33 3.93 0.22
C LYS A 196 -3.98 2.76 -0.52
N SER A 197 -3.32 2.22 -1.55
CA SER A 197 -3.86 1.10 -2.31
C SER A 197 -3.95 -0.17 -1.47
N ILE A 198 -2.90 -0.52 -0.72
CA ILE A 198 -2.90 -1.73 0.12
C ILE A 198 -3.89 -1.59 1.27
N LEU A 199 -4.01 -0.38 1.85
CA LEU A 199 -4.97 -0.07 2.91
C LEU A 199 -6.41 -0.19 2.40
N SER A 200 -6.71 0.38 1.23
CA SER A 200 -8.04 0.28 0.63
C SER A 200 -8.41 -1.17 0.28
N ASN A 201 -7.45 -1.95 -0.21
CA ASN A 201 -7.67 -3.36 -0.53
C ASN A 201 -7.90 -4.20 0.74
N ALA A 202 -7.19 -3.90 1.82
CA ALA A 202 -7.36 -4.57 3.11
C ALA A 202 -8.75 -4.30 3.69
N LEU A 203 -9.20 -3.04 3.72
CA LEU A 203 -10.54 -2.67 4.23
C LEU A 203 -11.69 -3.28 3.42
N GLY A 204 -11.44 -3.69 2.18
CA GLY A 204 -12.43 -4.43 1.39
C GLY A 204 -12.69 -5.85 1.89
N LYS A 205 -11.96 -6.34 2.90
CA LYS A 205 -12.14 -7.66 3.50
C LYS A 205 -13.08 -7.60 4.71
N HIS A 206 -13.96 -8.58 4.78
CA HIS A 206 -14.95 -8.69 5.86
C HIS A 206 -14.36 -9.15 7.19
N ASP A 207 -13.32 -10.00 7.15
CA ASP A 207 -12.65 -10.51 8.35
C ASP A 207 -11.48 -9.61 8.74
N LYS A 208 -11.52 -9.06 9.95
CA LYS A 208 -10.49 -8.17 10.51
C LYS A 208 -9.10 -8.80 10.58
N ASN A 209 -9.01 -10.09 10.89
CA ASN A 209 -7.74 -10.82 10.91
C ASN A 209 -7.19 -11.00 9.48
N GLU A 210 -8.07 -11.16 8.49
CA GLU A 210 -7.65 -11.16 7.09
C GLU A 210 -7.11 -9.78 6.69
N GLN A 211 -7.72 -8.67 7.10
CA GLN A 211 -7.27 -7.32 6.74
C GLN A 211 -5.78 -7.10 7.05
N LEU A 212 -5.35 -7.44 8.27
CA LEU A 212 -3.95 -7.29 8.69
C LEU A 212 -3.01 -8.25 7.93
N LYS A 213 -3.43 -9.51 7.73
CA LYS A 213 -2.66 -10.48 6.93
C LYS A 213 -2.46 -10.00 5.49
N TYR A 214 -3.48 -9.42 4.87
CA TYR A 214 -3.38 -8.84 3.53
C TYR A 214 -2.38 -7.68 3.50
N LEU A 215 -2.41 -6.78 4.49
CA LEU A 215 -1.43 -5.69 4.58
C LEU A 215 0.01 -6.22 4.67
N ALA A 216 0.25 -7.15 5.60
CA ALA A 216 1.56 -7.77 5.77
C ALA A 216 2.05 -8.43 4.48
N GLN A 217 1.19 -9.16 3.77
CA GLN A 217 1.53 -9.79 2.48
C GLN A 217 1.99 -8.78 1.42
N TYR A 218 1.28 -7.66 1.26
CA TYR A 218 1.69 -6.64 0.30
C TYR A 218 3.01 -5.95 0.67
N ILE A 219 3.24 -5.73 1.97
CA ILE A 219 4.50 -5.17 2.49
C ILE A 219 5.64 -6.15 2.24
N THR A 220 5.46 -7.43 2.57
CA THR A 220 6.44 -8.48 2.30
C THR A 220 6.76 -8.58 0.82
N GLN A 221 5.75 -8.56 -0.07
CA GLN A 221 5.99 -8.56 -1.51
C GLN A 221 6.81 -7.35 -1.97
N PHE A 222 6.53 -6.16 -1.43
CA PHE A 222 7.33 -4.98 -1.72
C PHE A 222 8.78 -5.12 -1.28
N ILE A 223 9.01 -5.67 -0.09
CA ILE A 223 10.36 -5.91 0.41
C ILE A 223 11.09 -6.94 -0.45
N SER A 224 10.42 -7.99 -0.91
CA SER A 224 11.00 -8.94 -1.86
C SER A 224 11.40 -8.26 -3.18
N ASP A 225 10.57 -7.34 -3.70
CA ASP A 225 10.92 -6.56 -4.90
C ASP A 225 12.17 -5.68 -4.65
N VAL A 226 12.30 -5.11 -3.46
CA VAL A 226 13.47 -4.31 -3.04
C VAL A 226 14.71 -5.18 -2.96
N GLU A 227 14.65 -6.34 -2.30
CA GLU A 227 15.78 -7.25 -2.13
C GLU A 227 16.26 -7.79 -3.48
N PHE A 228 15.32 -8.14 -4.36
CA PHE A 228 15.65 -8.50 -5.73
C PHE A 228 16.34 -7.34 -6.47
N THR A 229 15.82 -6.11 -6.33
CA THR A 229 16.43 -4.92 -6.93
C THR A 229 17.84 -4.68 -6.38
N GLN A 230 18.06 -4.84 -5.08
CA GLN A 230 19.38 -4.72 -4.45
C GLN A 230 20.38 -5.71 -5.09
N ASN A 231 20.01 -6.98 -5.23
CA ASN A 231 20.85 -8.00 -5.87
C ASN A 231 21.23 -7.64 -7.32
N VAL A 232 20.29 -7.03 -8.07
CA VAL A 232 20.57 -6.51 -9.42
C VAL A 232 21.57 -5.36 -9.37
N LEU A 233 21.46 -4.47 -8.37
CA LEU A 233 22.29 -3.29 -8.21
C LEU A 233 23.72 -3.61 -7.72
N GLU A 234 23.93 -4.70 -6.99
CA GLU A 234 25.26 -5.13 -6.52
C GLU A 234 26.24 -5.33 -7.68
N ASN A 235 25.76 -5.88 -8.79
CA ASN A 235 26.58 -6.26 -9.94
C ASN A 235 26.73 -5.16 -11.01
N VAL A 236 26.17 -3.96 -10.78
CA VAL A 236 26.22 -2.85 -11.74
C VAL A 236 26.80 -1.59 -11.12
N LYS A 237 27.50 -0.80 -11.95
CA LYS A 237 27.97 0.55 -11.58
C LYS A 237 26.82 1.56 -11.55
N SER A 238 25.93 1.49 -12.53
CA SER A 238 24.70 2.29 -12.59
C SER A 238 23.70 1.65 -13.55
N ILE A 239 22.40 1.90 -13.34
CA ILE A 239 21.31 1.45 -14.21
C ILE A 239 20.30 2.58 -14.40
N SER A 240 19.72 2.69 -15.60
CA SER A 240 18.61 3.65 -15.83
C SER A 240 17.29 3.09 -15.31
N GLU A 241 16.34 3.94 -14.91
CA GLU A 241 14.99 3.52 -14.50
C GLU A 241 14.33 2.61 -15.55
N LYS A 242 14.45 2.94 -16.84
CA LYS A 242 13.85 2.16 -17.94
C LYS A 242 14.42 0.75 -18.03
N GLU A 243 15.74 0.62 -17.90
CA GLU A 243 16.41 -0.68 -17.93
C GLU A 243 16.09 -1.50 -16.69
N LEU A 244 16.02 -0.86 -15.52
CA LEU A 244 15.63 -1.51 -14.28
C LEU A 244 14.19 -2.05 -14.37
N ILE A 245 13.25 -1.25 -14.89
CA ILE A 245 11.88 -1.69 -15.15
C ILE A 245 11.87 -2.93 -16.06
N LYS A 246 12.67 -2.94 -17.13
CA LYS A 246 12.75 -4.07 -18.04
C LYS A 246 13.23 -5.34 -17.31
N LYS A 247 14.33 -5.25 -16.57
CA LYS A 247 14.90 -6.38 -15.81
C LYS A 247 13.94 -6.91 -14.74
N LEU A 248 13.22 -6.01 -14.06
CA LEU A 248 12.23 -6.39 -13.06
C LEU A 248 11.02 -7.07 -13.69
N LYS A 249 10.51 -6.58 -14.83
CA LYS A 249 9.40 -7.21 -15.56
C LYS A 249 9.73 -8.60 -16.11
N GLU A 250 11.00 -8.90 -16.37
CA GLU A 250 11.41 -10.22 -16.85
C GLU A 250 11.33 -11.31 -15.76
N LYS A 251 11.36 -10.94 -14.47
CA LYS A 251 11.40 -11.88 -13.35
C LYS A 251 10.29 -11.72 -12.31
N LEU A 252 9.66 -10.55 -12.23
CA LEU A 252 8.56 -10.26 -11.32
C LEU A 252 7.24 -10.14 -12.09
N ILE A 253 6.11 -10.28 -11.39
CA ILE A 253 4.78 -10.17 -11.99
C ILE A 253 4.63 -8.80 -12.69
N VAL A 254 4.51 -8.84 -14.03
CA VAL A 254 4.70 -7.71 -14.96
C VAL A 254 3.80 -6.49 -14.67
N SER A 255 2.64 -6.69 -14.05
CA SER A 255 1.59 -5.67 -13.86
C SER A 255 1.87 -4.64 -12.76
N THR A 256 2.78 -4.92 -11.83
CA THR A 256 3.04 -4.04 -10.67
C THR A 256 4.25 -3.12 -10.84
N ILE A 257 5.15 -3.42 -11.79
CA ILE A 257 6.39 -2.67 -11.99
C ILE A 257 6.18 -1.49 -12.94
N ASN A 258 5.99 -0.31 -12.36
CA ASN A 258 5.88 0.98 -13.05
C ASN A 258 6.88 2.00 -12.49
N LYS A 259 6.92 3.21 -13.06
CA LYS A 259 7.83 4.28 -12.61
C LYS A 259 7.67 4.60 -11.11
N ASN A 260 6.43 4.66 -10.62
CA ASN A 260 6.16 4.95 -9.20
C ASN A 260 6.72 3.84 -8.30
N ARG A 261 6.58 2.57 -8.69
CA ARG A 261 7.15 1.44 -7.96
C ARG A 261 8.67 1.53 -7.87
N ILE A 262 9.36 1.94 -8.95
CA ILE A 262 10.81 2.16 -8.92
C ILE A 262 11.19 3.31 -7.99
N LEU A 263 10.45 4.40 -7.99
CA LEU A 263 10.69 5.52 -7.07
C LEU A 263 10.55 5.08 -5.60
N LEU A 264 9.53 4.27 -5.28
CA LEU A 264 9.37 3.70 -3.93
C LEU A 264 10.53 2.77 -3.56
N ILE A 265 10.93 1.86 -4.46
CA ILE A 265 12.07 0.96 -4.22
C ILE A 265 13.35 1.77 -3.99
N LYS A 266 13.60 2.79 -4.82
CA LYS A 266 14.77 3.67 -4.70
C LYS A 266 14.77 4.41 -3.37
N GLU A 267 13.63 4.94 -2.93
CA GLU A 267 13.53 5.63 -1.64
C GLU A 267 13.77 4.67 -0.48
N PHE A 268 13.19 3.47 -0.52
CA PHE A 268 13.42 2.46 0.49
C PHE A 268 14.90 2.09 0.60
N ILE A 269 15.56 1.82 -0.53
CA ILE A 269 17.00 1.52 -0.57
C ILE A 269 17.82 2.67 0.03
N ASN A 270 17.52 3.92 -0.34
CA ASN A 270 18.25 5.09 0.19
C ASN A 270 18.13 5.23 1.71
N ARG A 271 16.98 4.87 2.27
CA ARG A 271 16.66 5.06 3.69
C ARG A 271 17.09 3.88 4.56
N ARG A 272 16.82 2.66 4.11
CA ARG A 272 16.94 1.43 4.89
C ARG A 272 18.18 0.60 4.59
N ILE A 273 18.75 0.74 3.39
CA ILE A 273 19.83 -0.14 2.93
C ILE A 273 21.13 0.66 2.78
N SER A 274 21.20 1.53 1.77
CA SER A 274 22.36 2.41 1.55
C SER A 274 22.05 3.46 0.49
N LYS A 275 22.39 4.72 0.79
CA LYS A 275 22.35 5.83 -0.18
C LYS A 275 23.24 5.57 -1.39
N GLU A 276 24.33 4.82 -1.24
CA GLU A 276 25.22 4.49 -2.36
C GLU A 276 24.56 3.53 -3.34
N VAL A 277 23.85 2.52 -2.83
CA VAL A 277 23.11 1.56 -3.66
C VAL A 277 21.98 2.27 -4.39
N GLY A 278 21.21 3.13 -3.71
CA GLY A 278 20.12 3.87 -4.34
C GLY A 278 20.57 4.89 -5.39
N ARG A 279 21.78 5.47 -5.24
CA ARG A 279 22.41 6.35 -6.26
C ARG A 279 22.74 5.63 -7.57
N LYS A 280 22.85 4.30 -7.56
CA LYS A 280 23.07 3.52 -8.80
C LYS A 280 21.87 3.61 -9.74
N ILE A 281 20.67 3.90 -9.24
CA ILE A 281 19.45 4.07 -10.04
C ILE A 281 19.40 5.50 -10.58
N LYS A 282 19.64 5.68 -11.87
CA LYS A 282 19.60 6.97 -12.58
C LYS A 282 18.21 7.23 -13.16
N ASN A 283 17.71 8.44 -12.94
CA ASN A 283 16.45 8.94 -13.51
C ASN A 283 16.53 9.05 -15.04
#